data_AF-A0A961FM91-F1
#
_entry.id   AF-A0A961FM91-F1
#
_cell.length_a   1.000
_cell.length_b   1.000
_cell.length_c   1.000
_cell.angle_alpha   90.00
_cell.angle_beta   90.00
_cell.angle_gamma   90.00
#
_symmetry.space_group_name_H-M   'P 1'
#
loop_
_entity.id
_entity.type
_entity.pdbx_description
1 polymer ?
#
loop_
_entity_poly.entity_id
_entity_poly.type
_entity_poly.pdbx_seq_one_letter_code
_entity_poly.pdbx_strand_id
1 'polypeptide(L)'
;MKMHSKCEGNHPDLRASFRRREFLQVGALGTLGLTLPDLLRLEAAIAMPEVESFKPVAKSIIHIYLPGGMAHQESWDPKPFASPDYRGPYSPIKSAIPGEYVGEKFVNIAKILNKMTVIRSMTHGEAAHERGTHNMFTGYRPSPAIKFPSYGSIISHELGSRNNLPPYVVVPNMVAPEQGTGYMS
;
A
#
# COMPACT_ATOMS: atom_id res chain seq x y z
N MET A 1 -32.04 14.84 -46.14
CA MET A 1 -31.35 14.48 -44.88
C MET A 1 -31.94 15.35 -43.78
N LYS A 2 -32.75 14.79 -42.88
CA LYS A 2 -33.43 15.55 -41.82
C LYS A 2 -32.48 15.70 -40.62
N MET A 3 -32.23 16.93 -40.21
CA MET A 3 -31.37 17.28 -39.07
C MET A 3 -32.00 16.77 -37.76
N HIS A 4 -31.17 16.21 -36.88
CA HIS A 4 -31.58 15.60 -35.61
C HIS A 4 -31.99 16.70 -34.61
N SER A 5 -33.10 16.55 -33.89
CA SER A 5 -33.72 17.61 -33.04
C SER A 5 -32.92 18.01 -31.80
N LYS A 6 -31.73 17.43 -31.60
CA LYS A 6 -30.82 17.75 -30.49
C LYS A 6 -29.58 18.54 -30.95
N CYS A 7 -29.45 18.84 -32.24
CA CYS A 7 -28.46 19.78 -32.73
C CYS A 7 -29.04 21.19 -32.67
N GLU A 8 -29.05 21.78 -31.48
CA GLU A 8 -29.18 23.24 -31.36
C GLU A 8 -27.89 23.83 -31.94
N GLY A 9 -28.02 24.54 -33.06
CA GLY A 9 -26.93 24.95 -33.95
C GLY A 9 -26.02 26.04 -33.39
N ASN A 10 -25.36 25.78 -32.26
CA ASN A 10 -24.23 26.56 -31.80
C ASN A 10 -22.96 25.70 -31.88
N HIS A 11 -22.64 25.23 -33.09
CA HIS A 11 -21.32 24.70 -33.36
C HIS A 11 -20.37 25.90 -33.44
N PRO A 12 -19.37 26.02 -32.54
CA PRO A 12 -18.36 27.04 -32.71
C PRO A 12 -17.70 26.78 -34.06
N ASP A 13 -17.82 27.76 -34.96
CA ASP A 13 -17.12 27.74 -36.22
C ASP A 13 -15.62 27.60 -35.91
N LEU A 14 -15.00 26.48 -36.28
CA LEU A 14 -13.57 26.26 -36.07
C LEU A 14 -12.70 27.24 -36.91
N ARG A 15 -13.34 28.06 -37.75
CA ARG A 15 -12.75 29.22 -38.45
C ARG A 15 -12.98 30.55 -37.72
N ALA A 16 -13.55 30.54 -36.51
CA ALA A 16 -13.64 31.71 -35.66
C ALA A 16 -12.23 32.24 -35.39
N SER A 17 -11.91 33.35 -36.05
CA SER A 17 -10.69 34.12 -35.90
C SER A 17 -10.38 34.30 -34.42
N PHE A 18 -9.32 33.67 -33.92
CA PHE A 18 -8.82 33.90 -32.57
C PHE A 18 -8.67 35.41 -32.38
N ARG A 19 -9.42 35.98 -31.44
CA ARG A 19 -9.32 37.42 -31.19
C ARG A 19 -7.94 37.67 -30.61
N ARG A 20 -7.25 38.74 -31.01
CA ARG A 20 -5.94 39.13 -30.46
C ARG A 20 -5.92 39.10 -28.92
N ARG A 21 -7.06 39.44 -28.29
CA ARG A 21 -7.26 39.36 -26.85
C ARG A 21 -7.18 37.93 -26.31
N GLU A 22 -7.80 36.96 -26.95
CA GLU A 22 -7.76 35.55 -26.55
C GLU A 22 -6.34 34.98 -26.70
N PHE A 23 -5.65 35.33 -27.80
CA PHE A 23 -4.25 34.94 -27.99
C PHE A 23 -3.33 35.52 -26.91
N LEU A 24 -3.48 36.82 -26.59
CA LEU A 24 -2.74 37.45 -25.50
C LEU A 24 -3.12 36.88 -24.14
N GLN A 25 -4.37 36.47 -23.94
CA GLN A 25 -4.85 35.88 -22.69
C GLN A 25 -4.28 34.48 -22.46
N VAL A 26 -4.29 33.62 -23.50
CA VAL A 26 -3.65 32.29 -23.45
C VAL A 26 -2.13 32.41 -23.32
N GLY A 27 -1.51 33.34 -24.06
CA GLY A 27 -0.08 33.62 -23.95
C GLY A 27 0.33 34.13 -22.56
N ALA A 28 -0.49 35.02 -21.96
CA ALA A 28 -0.27 35.52 -20.60
C ALA A 28 -0.35 34.39 -19.56
N LEU A 29 -1.32 33.48 -19.67
CA LEU A 29 -1.42 32.30 -18.78
C LEU A 29 -0.17 31.42 -18.86
N GLY A 30 0.36 31.20 -20.07
CA GLY A 30 1.62 30.49 -20.27
C GLY A 30 2.81 31.20 -19.62
N THR A 31 2.91 32.54 -19.72
CA THR A 31 3.99 33.31 -19.08
C THR A 31 3.89 33.34 -17.55
N LEU A 32 2.68 33.21 -16.99
CA LEU A 32 2.44 33.14 -15.55
C LEU A 32 2.66 31.72 -14.98
N GLY A 33 3.09 30.76 -15.81
CA GLY A 33 3.48 29.42 -15.37
C GLY A 33 2.35 28.39 -15.33
N LEU A 34 1.17 28.70 -15.90
CA LEU A 34 0.08 27.72 -16.02
C LEU A 34 0.05 27.16 -17.44
N THR A 35 0.70 26.01 -17.63
CA THR A 35 0.65 25.29 -18.91
C THR A 35 -0.54 24.33 -18.95
N LEU A 36 -0.97 23.91 -20.15
CA LEU A 36 -2.02 22.90 -20.29
C LEU A 36 -1.67 21.58 -19.57
N PRO A 37 -0.43 21.05 -19.65
CA PRO A 37 -0.01 19.91 -18.83
C PRO A 37 -0.16 20.15 -17.32
N ASP A 38 0.20 21.33 -16.83
CA ASP A 38 0.07 21.67 -15.40
C ASP A 38 -1.39 21.77 -14.98
N LEU A 39 -2.25 22.37 -15.82
CA LEU A 39 -3.69 22.43 -15.61
C LEU A 39 -4.30 21.03 -15.53
N LEU A 40 -4.00 20.16 -16.49
CA LEU A 40 -4.49 18.77 -16.49
C LEU A 40 -3.97 17.98 -15.28
N ARG A 41 -2.73 18.22 -14.85
CA ARG A 41 -2.16 17.61 -13.64
C ARG A 41 -2.88 18.09 -12.38
N LEU A 42 -3.22 19.37 -12.29
CA LEU A 42 -3.98 19.94 -11.18
C LEU A 42 -5.42 19.41 -11.15
N GLU A 43 -6.09 19.35 -12.30
CA GLU A 43 -7.43 18.75 -12.42
C GLU A 43 -7.44 17.28 -12.01
N ALA A 44 -6.44 16.50 -12.44
CA ALA A 44 -6.28 15.11 -12.03
C ALA A 44 -6.04 14.97 -10.51
N ALA A 45 -5.23 15.86 -9.91
CA ALA A 45 -4.99 15.88 -8.47
C ALA A 45 -6.24 16.25 -7.67
N ILE A 46 -7.09 17.15 -8.18
CA ILE A 46 -8.36 17.54 -7.56
C ILE A 46 -9.42 16.43 -7.70
N ALA A 47 -9.40 15.69 -8.81
CA ALA A 47 -10.32 14.58 -9.07
C ALA A 47 -10.02 13.33 -8.20
N MET A 48 -8.87 13.28 -7.53
CA MET A 48 -8.58 12.22 -6.58
C MET A 48 -9.48 12.35 -5.35
N PRO A 49 -10.14 11.27 -4.91
CA PRO A 49 -10.96 11.32 -3.71
C PRO A 49 -10.10 11.75 -2.52
N GLU A 50 -10.65 12.62 -1.67
CA GLU A 50 -10.00 13.02 -0.42
C GLU A 50 -9.84 11.78 0.46
N VAL A 51 -8.61 11.28 0.55
CA VAL A 51 -8.28 10.15 1.42
C VAL A 51 -8.17 10.69 2.83
N GLU A 52 -8.96 10.15 3.76
CA GLU A 52 -8.84 10.50 5.18
C GLU A 52 -7.39 10.33 5.64
N SER A 53 -6.72 11.45 5.89
CA SER A 53 -5.33 11.46 6.34
C SER A 53 -5.31 11.50 7.86
N PHE A 54 -4.89 10.41 8.48
CA PHE A 54 -4.69 10.36 9.92
C PHE A 54 -3.31 10.94 10.26
N LYS A 55 -3.25 11.73 11.33
CA LYS A 55 -1.96 12.18 11.87
C LYS A 55 -1.14 10.94 12.27
N PRO A 56 0.05 10.71 11.67
CA PRO A 56 0.82 9.51 11.95
C PRO A 56 1.29 9.52 13.40
N VAL A 57 1.03 8.43 14.12
CA VAL A 57 1.48 8.25 15.50
C VAL A 57 2.95 7.83 15.54
N ALA A 58 3.38 7.01 14.56
CA ALA A 58 4.76 6.53 14.44
C ALA A 58 5.52 7.26 13.33
N LYS A 59 6.80 7.57 13.59
CA LYS A 59 7.71 8.18 12.59
C LYS A 59 8.44 7.14 11.73
N SER A 60 8.70 5.96 12.30
CA SER A 60 9.45 4.87 11.68
C SER A 60 8.86 3.54 12.11
N ILE A 61 8.93 2.54 11.23
CA ILE A 61 8.42 1.17 11.47
C ILE A 61 9.57 0.19 11.22
N ILE A 62 9.70 -0.82 12.07
CA ILE A 62 10.58 -1.97 11.86
C ILE A 62 9.68 -3.16 11.52
N HIS A 63 9.80 -3.67 10.29
CA HIS A 63 9.11 -4.88 9.86
C HIS A 63 10.09 -6.05 9.93
N ILE A 64 9.79 -7.03 10.79
CA ILE A 64 10.54 -8.29 10.89
C ILE A 64 9.77 -9.36 10.12
N TYR A 65 10.30 -9.75 8.96
CA TYR A 65 9.78 -10.87 8.17
C TYR A 65 10.66 -12.11 8.39
N LEU A 66 10.03 -13.25 8.70
CA LEU A 66 10.71 -14.51 9.02
C LEU A 66 10.27 -15.60 8.03
N PRO A 67 11.02 -15.84 6.94
CA PRO A 67 10.70 -16.90 5.99
C PRO A 67 10.85 -18.26 6.67
N GLY A 68 9.80 -19.07 6.67
CA GLY A 68 9.77 -20.35 7.38
C GLY A 68 9.81 -20.22 8.91
N GLY A 69 9.47 -19.05 9.45
CA GLY A 69 9.54 -18.73 10.87
C GLY A 69 8.61 -19.54 11.77
N MET A 70 8.25 -18.95 12.91
CA MET A 70 7.51 -19.63 13.97
C MET A 70 6.09 -19.99 13.52
N ALA A 71 5.63 -21.18 13.87
CA ALA A 71 4.24 -21.57 13.67
C ALA A 71 3.31 -20.68 14.51
N HIS A 72 2.16 -20.26 13.94
CA HIS A 72 1.21 -19.38 14.63
C HIS A 72 0.62 -20.07 15.87
N GLN A 73 0.29 -21.36 15.75
CA GLN A 73 -0.22 -22.16 16.88
C GLN A 73 0.79 -22.42 18.00
N GLU A 74 2.06 -22.07 17.81
CA GLU A 74 3.10 -22.22 18.83
C GLU A 74 3.58 -20.87 19.37
N SER A 75 3.10 -19.75 18.82
CA SER A 75 3.58 -18.41 19.11
C SER A 75 2.44 -17.46 19.50
N TRP A 76 1.78 -16.84 18.52
CA TRP A 76 0.83 -15.75 18.72
C TRP A 76 -0.62 -16.21 18.92
N ASP A 77 -0.94 -17.46 18.55
CA ASP A 77 -2.31 -17.99 18.56
C ASP A 77 -2.35 -19.46 19.01
N PRO A 78 -2.01 -19.76 20.28
CA PRO A 78 -1.73 -21.12 20.76
C PRO A 78 -2.94 -22.05 20.88
N LYS A 79 -4.12 -21.64 20.40
CA LYS A 79 -5.39 -22.40 20.43
C LYS A 79 -5.60 -23.19 21.73
N PRO A 80 -5.79 -22.52 22.89
CA PRO A 80 -5.75 -23.17 24.19
C PRO A 80 -6.81 -24.27 24.42
N PHE A 81 -7.89 -24.24 23.66
CA PHE A 81 -8.99 -25.20 23.75
C PHE A 81 -8.94 -26.30 22.67
N ALA A 82 -7.94 -26.30 21.79
CA ALA A 82 -7.77 -27.32 20.75
C ALA A 82 -6.95 -28.52 21.25
N SER A 83 -7.17 -29.69 20.63
CA SER A 83 -6.35 -30.89 20.89
C SER A 83 -4.88 -30.60 20.58
N PRO A 84 -3.92 -31.17 21.34
CA PRO A 84 -2.49 -31.14 21.01
C PRO A 84 -2.17 -31.50 19.55
N ASP A 85 -2.96 -32.39 18.93
CA ASP A 85 -2.79 -32.79 17.52
C ASP A 85 -2.95 -31.62 16.53
N TYR A 86 -3.71 -30.57 16.90
CA TYR A 86 -3.94 -29.40 16.06
C TYR A 86 -3.11 -28.19 16.47
N ARG A 87 -2.90 -27.98 17.78
CA ARG A 87 -2.18 -26.80 18.29
C ARG A 87 -0.67 -27.01 18.41
N GLY A 88 -0.18 -28.24 18.29
CA GLY A 88 1.23 -28.58 18.45
C GLY A 88 1.62 -28.91 19.89
N PRO A 89 2.91 -29.24 20.11
CA PRO A 89 3.44 -29.79 21.37
C PRO A 89 3.52 -28.77 22.51
N TYR A 90 3.63 -27.47 22.20
CA TYR A 90 3.83 -26.44 23.22
C TYR A 90 2.54 -26.02 23.90
N SER A 91 2.59 -25.78 25.21
CA SER A 91 1.40 -25.39 25.97
C SER A 91 1.15 -23.87 25.92
N PRO A 92 -0.12 -23.42 25.83
CA PRO A 92 -0.44 -22.01 26.00
C PRO A 92 -0.10 -21.52 27.40
N ILE A 93 0.46 -20.32 27.52
CA ILE A 93 0.70 -19.64 28.79
C ILE A 93 -0.16 -18.38 28.89
N LYS A 94 -0.58 -18.06 30.11
CA LYS A 94 -1.31 -16.81 30.40
C LYS A 94 -0.40 -15.61 30.19
N SER A 95 -0.94 -14.54 29.62
CA SER A 95 -0.26 -13.27 29.42
C SER A 95 -0.61 -12.23 30.49
N ALA A 96 0.00 -11.04 30.39
CA ALA A 96 -0.33 -9.87 31.21
C ALA A 96 -1.77 -9.35 30.98
N ILE A 97 -2.42 -9.76 29.89
CA ILE A 97 -3.81 -9.42 29.59
C ILE A 97 -4.69 -10.61 30.07
N PRO A 98 -5.65 -10.38 30.99
CA PRO A 98 -6.57 -11.42 31.44
C PRO A 98 -7.34 -12.04 30.27
N GLY A 99 -7.38 -13.37 30.20
CA GLY A 99 -8.05 -14.11 29.13
C GLY A 99 -7.24 -14.33 27.87
N GLU A 100 -6.07 -13.69 27.73
CA GLU A 100 -5.20 -13.84 26.55
C GLU A 100 -4.02 -14.78 26.79
N TYR A 101 -3.76 -15.59 25.76
CA TYR A 101 -2.74 -16.64 25.77
C TYR A 101 -1.72 -16.43 24.65
N VAL A 102 -0.47 -16.78 24.95
CA VAL A 102 0.62 -16.89 23.97
C VAL A 102 1.33 -18.23 24.13
N GLY A 103 2.17 -18.61 23.17
CA GLY A 103 2.90 -19.87 23.19
C GLY A 103 3.87 -19.99 24.37
N GLU A 104 4.16 -21.21 24.78
CA GLU A 104 5.02 -21.54 25.93
C GLU A 104 6.36 -20.80 25.94
N LYS A 105 6.99 -20.66 24.76
CA LYS A 105 8.32 -20.05 24.62
C LYS A 105 8.29 -18.52 24.71
N PHE A 106 7.10 -17.91 24.70
CA PHE A 106 6.91 -16.46 24.76
C PHE A 106 6.87 -15.94 26.21
N VAL A 107 7.65 -16.52 27.12
CA VAL A 107 7.63 -16.17 28.56
C VAL A 107 7.83 -14.67 28.81
N ASN A 108 8.74 -14.03 28.08
CA ASN A 108 8.98 -12.58 28.22
C ASN A 108 7.95 -11.73 27.48
N ILE A 109 7.48 -12.21 26.32
CA ILE A 109 6.41 -11.54 25.54
C ILE A 109 5.10 -11.53 26.33
N ALA A 110 4.76 -12.64 26.99
CA ALA A 110 3.59 -12.78 27.85
C ALA A 110 3.53 -11.67 28.91
N LYS A 111 4.67 -11.32 29.51
CA LYS A 111 4.78 -10.26 30.55
C LYS A 111 4.52 -8.86 30.02
N ILE A 112 4.74 -8.62 28.73
CA ILE A 112 4.63 -7.29 28.10
C ILE A 112 3.49 -7.21 27.07
N LEU A 113 2.63 -8.23 26.98
CA LEU A 113 1.61 -8.30 25.95
C LEU A 113 0.63 -7.11 26.01
N ASN A 114 0.42 -6.53 27.19
CA ASN A 114 -0.38 -5.31 27.40
C ASN A 114 0.21 -4.04 26.73
N LYS A 115 1.42 -4.12 26.19
CA LYS A 115 2.07 -3.05 25.40
C LYS A 115 2.10 -3.37 23.90
N MET A 116 1.44 -4.45 23.48
CA MET A 116 1.45 -4.94 22.11
C MET A 116 0.02 -5.10 21.60
N THR A 117 -0.15 -4.95 20.29
CA THR A 117 -1.39 -5.30 19.61
C THR A 117 -1.14 -6.54 18.78
N VAL A 118 -1.84 -7.64 19.09
CA VAL A 118 -1.75 -8.88 18.33
C VAL A 118 -2.89 -8.93 17.32
N ILE A 119 -2.57 -9.13 16.05
CA ILE A 119 -3.55 -9.27 14.96
C ILE A 119 -3.56 -10.74 14.53
N ARG A 120 -4.67 -11.44 14.78
CA ARG A 120 -4.87 -12.87 14.41
C ARG A 120 -5.80 -13.06 13.21
N SER A 121 -6.27 -11.97 12.61
CA SER A 121 -7.24 -11.97 11.51
C SER A 121 -6.60 -12.07 10.12
N MET A 122 -5.28 -12.03 10.02
CA MET A 122 -4.59 -12.10 8.74
C MET A 122 -4.63 -13.53 8.17
N THR A 123 -5.13 -13.66 6.95
CA THR A 123 -5.19 -14.93 6.22
C THR A 123 -5.04 -14.69 4.72
N HIS A 124 -4.60 -15.71 3.98
CA HIS A 124 -4.53 -15.69 2.52
C HIS A 124 -4.88 -17.06 1.94
N GLY A 125 -5.32 -17.07 0.67
CA GLY A 125 -5.65 -18.30 -0.06
C GLY A 125 -4.48 -18.94 -0.82
N GLU A 126 -3.25 -18.46 -0.62
CA GLU A 126 -2.08 -18.96 -1.35
C GLU A 126 -1.56 -20.28 -0.78
N ALA A 127 -1.42 -21.28 -1.64
CA ALA A 127 -0.97 -22.63 -1.27
C ALA A 127 0.55 -22.86 -1.44
N ALA A 128 1.29 -21.86 -1.91
CA ALA A 128 2.73 -21.94 -2.13
C ALA A 128 3.47 -20.82 -1.37
N HIS A 129 4.64 -21.14 -0.82
CA HIS A 129 5.42 -20.23 0.02
C HIS A 129 5.82 -18.94 -0.72
N GLU A 130 6.26 -19.06 -1.96
CA GLU A 130 6.69 -17.92 -2.80
C GLU A 130 5.50 -17.00 -3.08
N ARG A 131 4.34 -17.61 -3.40
CA ARG A 131 3.10 -16.86 -3.68
C ARG A 131 2.55 -16.16 -2.44
N GLY A 132 2.61 -16.81 -1.27
CA GLY A 132 2.25 -16.20 0.01
C GLY A 132 3.18 -15.04 0.35
N THR A 133 4.48 -15.20 0.11
CA THR A 133 5.48 -14.13 0.30
C THR A 133 5.17 -12.93 -0.58
N HIS A 134 4.85 -13.14 -1.85
CA HIS A 134 4.39 -12.07 -2.73
C HIS A 134 3.19 -11.30 -2.18
N ASN A 135 2.18 -12.02 -1.70
CA ASN A 135 0.99 -11.40 -1.12
C ASN A 135 1.32 -10.59 0.13
N MET A 136 2.26 -11.04 0.96
CA MET A 136 2.70 -10.30 2.16
C MET A 136 3.49 -9.03 1.86
N PHE A 137 4.26 -8.99 0.78
CA PHE A 137 5.04 -7.81 0.42
C PHE A 137 4.29 -6.83 -0.48
N THR A 138 3.30 -7.28 -1.25
CA THR A 138 2.59 -6.44 -2.23
C THR A 138 1.12 -6.19 -1.87
N GLY A 139 0.50 -7.05 -1.07
CA GLY A 139 -0.95 -7.03 -0.82
C GLY A 139 -1.79 -7.65 -1.94
N TYR A 140 -1.16 -8.15 -3.01
CA TYR A 140 -1.85 -8.72 -4.17
C TYR A 140 -1.51 -10.19 -4.36
N ARG A 141 -2.42 -10.92 -5.01
CA ARG A 141 -2.10 -12.27 -5.50
C ARG A 141 -1.17 -12.17 -6.72
N PRO A 142 -0.18 -13.06 -6.87
CA PRO A 142 0.69 -13.06 -8.04
C PRO A 142 -0.11 -13.15 -9.33
N SER A 143 0.20 -12.26 -10.29
CA SER A 143 -0.38 -12.24 -11.62
C SER A 143 0.72 -12.31 -12.67
N PRO A 144 0.58 -13.13 -13.73
CA PRO A 144 1.55 -13.13 -14.83
C PRO A 144 1.47 -11.85 -15.68
N ALA A 145 0.36 -11.11 -15.59
CA ALA A 145 0.12 -9.93 -16.42
C ALA A 145 0.69 -8.64 -15.83
N ILE A 146 0.69 -8.52 -14.49
CA ILE A 146 1.04 -7.29 -13.80
C ILE A 146 1.94 -7.62 -12.61
N LYS A 147 3.07 -6.90 -12.52
CA LYS A 147 3.94 -6.93 -11.36
C LYS A 147 3.58 -5.77 -10.44
N PHE A 148 3.09 -6.08 -9.24
CA PHE A 148 2.81 -5.07 -8.21
C PHE A 148 4.10 -4.69 -7.45
N PRO A 149 4.23 -3.42 -7.01
CA PRO A 149 5.37 -2.96 -6.23
C PRO A 149 5.30 -3.52 -4.81
N SER A 150 6.46 -3.68 -4.18
CA SER A 150 6.55 -3.94 -2.75
C SER A 150 6.08 -2.73 -1.94
N TYR A 151 5.64 -2.94 -0.70
CA TYR A 151 5.34 -1.82 0.21
C TYR A 151 6.55 -0.88 0.38
N GLY A 152 7.78 -1.39 0.32
CA GLY A 152 8.99 -0.56 0.37
C GLY A 152 9.13 0.37 -0.83
N SER A 153 8.79 -0.12 -2.02
CA SER A 153 8.76 0.69 -3.24
C SER A 153 7.63 1.72 -3.22
N ILE A 154 6.46 1.36 -2.70
CA ILE A 154 5.34 2.30 -2.49
C ILE A 154 5.76 3.41 -1.53
N ILE A 155 6.30 3.05 -0.35
CA ILE A 155 6.78 4.03 0.64
C ILE A 155 7.85 4.95 0.05
N SER A 156 8.78 4.39 -0.74
CA SER A 156 9.79 5.16 -1.44
C SER A 156 9.21 6.14 -2.46
N HIS A 157 8.16 5.74 -3.18
CA HIS A 157 7.47 6.60 -4.13
C HIS A 157 6.74 7.75 -3.42
N GLU A 158 5.98 7.43 -2.37
CA GLU A 158 5.16 8.41 -1.64
C GLU A 158 5.99 9.39 -0.80
N LEU A 159 7.05 8.91 -0.14
CA LEU A 159 7.83 9.73 0.80
C LEU A 159 9.10 10.32 0.18
N GLY A 160 9.53 9.82 -0.97
CA GLY A 160 10.74 10.26 -1.67
C GLY A 160 12.04 10.06 -0.88
N SER A 161 13.13 10.60 -1.43
CA SER A 161 14.45 10.58 -0.78
C SER A 161 14.50 11.51 0.43
N ARG A 162 15.23 11.10 1.46
CA ARG A 162 15.53 11.91 2.64
C ARG A 162 17.03 12.11 2.77
N ASN A 163 17.47 13.33 3.02
CA ASN A 163 18.88 13.68 3.22
C ASN A 163 19.81 13.15 2.11
N ASN A 164 19.36 13.16 0.85
CA ASN A 164 20.08 12.63 -0.31
C ASN A 164 20.50 11.15 -0.20
N LEU A 165 19.82 10.36 0.64
CA LEU A 165 20.02 8.91 0.70
C LEU A 165 19.04 8.17 -0.21
N PRO A 166 19.41 6.99 -0.72
CA PRO A 166 18.47 6.12 -1.42
C PRO A 166 17.26 5.83 -0.51
N PRO A 167 16.02 6.09 -0.98
CA PRO A 167 14.81 5.96 -0.17
C PRO A 167 14.45 4.53 0.20
N TYR A 168 14.94 3.54 -0.54
CA TYR A 168 14.73 2.12 -0.27
C TYR A 168 15.94 1.30 -0.72
N VAL A 169 16.46 0.49 0.21
CA VAL A 169 17.64 -0.35 0.01
C VAL A 169 17.40 -1.73 0.61
N VAL A 170 18.01 -2.74 0.01
CA VAL A 170 17.98 -4.12 0.50
C VAL A 170 19.41 -4.58 0.69
N VAL A 171 19.69 -5.16 1.86
CA VAL A 171 21.03 -5.61 2.26
C VAL A 171 20.95 -7.08 2.69
N PRO A 172 21.87 -7.97 2.26
CA PRO A 172 22.96 -7.72 1.31
C PRO A 172 22.51 -7.74 -0.16
N ASN A 173 21.43 -8.46 -0.47
CA ASN A 173 20.86 -8.60 -1.80
C ASN A 173 19.34 -8.84 -1.70
N MET A 174 18.62 -8.57 -2.79
CA MET A 174 17.20 -8.93 -2.88
C MET A 174 17.06 -10.45 -2.91
N VAL A 175 16.54 -11.02 -1.82
CA VAL A 175 16.30 -12.46 -1.66
C VAL A 175 14.92 -12.89 -2.15
N ALA A 176 14.00 -11.93 -2.33
CA ALA A 176 12.64 -12.16 -2.79
C ALA A 176 12.33 -11.21 -3.96
N PRO A 177 11.88 -11.69 -5.14
CA PRO A 177 11.48 -10.85 -6.28
C PRO A 177 10.46 -9.75 -5.94
N GLU A 178 9.76 -9.94 -4.83
CA GLU A 178 8.62 -9.16 -4.36
C GLU A 178 9.02 -7.99 -3.48
N GLN A 179 10.33 -7.78 -3.29
CA GLN A 179 10.92 -6.58 -2.68
C GLN A 179 11.22 -5.49 -3.72
N GLY A 180 10.87 -5.69 -4.99
CA GLY A 180 11.20 -4.77 -6.08
C GLY A 180 10.11 -3.75 -6.42
N THR A 181 10.37 -3.01 -7.50
CA THR A 181 9.44 -2.08 -8.12
C THR A 181 8.34 -2.81 -8.92
N GLY A 182 7.26 -2.09 -9.23
CA GLY A 182 6.12 -2.58 -10.00
C GLY A 182 5.13 -1.47 -10.34
N TYR A 183 3.98 -1.85 -10.89
CA TYR A 183 2.89 -0.96 -11.29
C TYR A 183 1.97 -0.64 -10.11
N MET A 184 1.78 0.65 -9.82
CA MET A 184 0.72 1.11 -8.91
C MET A 184 -0.58 1.26 -9.69
N SER A 185 -1.67 0.73 -9.13
CA SER A 185 -3.03 0.85 -9.63
C SER A 185 -3.70 2.12 -9.15
#